data_AF-A0A520HQH8-F1
#
_entry.id   AF-A0A520HQH8-F1
#
_cell.length_a   1.000
_cell.length_b   1.000
_cell.length_c   1.000
_cell.angle_alpha   90.00
_cell.angle_beta   90.00
_cell.angle_gamma   90.00
#
_symmetry.space_group_name_H-M   'P 1'
#
loop_
_entity.id
_entity.type
_entity.pdbx_description
1 polymer ?
#
loop_
_entity_poly.entity_id
_entity_poly.type
_entity_poly.pdbx_seq_one_letter_code
_entity_poly.pdbx_strand_id
1 'polypeptide(L)'
;HGSANPVGGQSQLIKLRWGKLPEELKFQGADGFIKFALGENVKQSNFGTGARFPVTRMGVEQSFVDEFTRAKEYKKALTVKGNTVRKDLELDAIVEILDNKRFITCHSYVQSEINMLMNVADSLGFKINTFTHILEGYKVADKMKARGINASTFSDWWAYKYEVAEAIPYNGKIMHNVGITTAFNSDDAEMARRLNQEAGKSVLYGGVPEEDALKFVTLNPAKMLHIDSKVGSLKAGKDADVVIWSDNPLSIYARAEKTFVDGIPYWDMEKDAQVRKDQLTERKRLIQKLADSKKTGLKTQRPLGDAPRLYNCETLEDYSSELNELEGNHSHE
;
A
#
# COMPACT_ATOMS: atom_id res chain seq x y z
N HIS A 1 2.63 8.44 6.64
CA HIS A 1 2.18 8.72 5.26
C HIS A 1 3.38 8.84 4.31
N GLY A 2 3.42 8.13 3.19
CA GLY A 2 4.64 8.03 2.35
C GLY A 2 4.57 8.69 0.97
N SER A 3 3.39 9.10 0.50
CA SER A 3 3.17 9.50 -0.90
C SER A 3 3.58 10.95 -1.22
N ALA A 4 3.97 11.73 -0.21
CA ALA A 4 4.37 13.13 -0.35
C ALA A 4 5.86 13.37 0.00
N ASN A 5 6.64 12.30 0.24
CA ASN A 5 8.05 12.40 0.62
C ASN A 5 8.93 11.62 -0.36
N PRO A 6 10.05 12.18 -0.87
CA PRO A 6 10.96 11.44 -1.74
C PRO A 6 11.40 10.12 -1.10
N VAL A 7 11.90 10.23 0.15
CA VAL A 7 12.15 9.12 1.06
C VAL A 7 11.08 9.16 2.14
N GLY A 8 10.17 8.20 2.11
CA GLY A 8 9.08 8.05 3.08
C GLY A 8 9.46 7.15 4.26
N GLY A 9 8.47 6.46 4.81
CA GLY A 9 8.66 5.57 5.96
C GLY A 9 9.02 4.14 5.60
N GLN A 10 9.55 3.41 6.58
CA GLN A 10 9.71 1.96 6.52
C GLN A 10 8.33 1.28 6.50
N SER A 11 8.21 0.21 5.72
CA SER A 11 6.96 -0.55 5.56
C SER A 11 7.01 -1.84 6.36
N GLN A 12 5.85 -2.25 6.91
CA GLN A 12 5.67 -3.54 7.58
C GLN A 12 4.68 -4.40 6.78
N LEU A 13 5.10 -5.61 6.42
CA LEU A 13 4.18 -6.59 5.85
C LEU A 13 3.38 -7.25 6.96
N ILE A 14 2.07 -7.34 6.77
CA ILE A 14 1.15 -7.95 7.70
C ILE A 14 0.25 -8.96 7.00
N LYS A 15 -0.26 -9.90 7.80
CA LYS A 15 -1.30 -10.84 7.44
C LYS A 15 -2.53 -10.54 8.28
N LEU A 16 -3.70 -10.44 7.65
CA LEU A 16 -4.94 -10.04 8.31
C LEU A 16 -5.51 -11.19 9.16
N ARG A 17 -4.97 -11.34 10.37
CA ARG A 17 -5.39 -12.33 11.36
C ARG A 17 -6.31 -11.66 12.40
N TRP A 18 -7.57 -11.47 12.05
CA TRP A 18 -8.53 -10.77 12.91
C TRP A 18 -8.55 -11.33 14.35
N GLY A 19 -8.53 -10.46 15.36
CA GLY A 19 -8.51 -10.86 16.77
C GLY A 19 -7.14 -11.24 17.34
N LYS A 20 -6.06 -11.12 16.56
CA LYS A 20 -4.67 -11.28 17.03
C LYS A 20 -4.04 -9.94 17.45
N LEU A 21 -2.98 -10.01 18.25
CA LEU A 21 -2.21 -8.83 18.66
C LEU A 21 -1.44 -8.24 17.48
N PRO A 22 -1.10 -6.93 17.49
CA PRO A 22 -0.39 -6.28 16.39
C PRO A 22 0.91 -6.98 15.97
N GLU A 23 1.70 -7.47 16.92
CA GLU A 23 2.94 -8.22 16.62
C GLU A 23 2.67 -9.57 15.93
N GLU A 24 1.55 -10.22 16.25
CA GLU A 24 1.12 -11.45 15.58
C GLU A 24 0.59 -11.21 14.15
N LEU A 25 0.27 -9.96 13.79
CA LEU A 25 -0.11 -9.62 12.41
C LEU A 25 1.10 -9.55 11.49
N LYS A 26 2.30 -9.32 12.00
CA LYS A 26 3.50 -9.18 11.17
C LYS A 26 3.79 -10.46 10.40
N PHE A 27 4.22 -10.30 9.15
CA PHE A 27 4.72 -11.41 8.35
C PHE A 27 6.13 -11.76 8.85
N GLN A 28 6.25 -12.88 9.56
CA GLN A 28 7.51 -13.28 10.19
C GLN A 28 8.60 -13.56 9.15
N GLY A 29 9.80 -13.02 9.38
CA GLY A 29 10.95 -13.21 8.50
C GLY A 29 10.84 -12.53 7.14
N ALA A 30 9.88 -11.62 6.95
CA ALA A 30 9.80 -10.79 5.75
C ALA A 30 10.96 -9.79 5.69
N ASP A 31 11.42 -9.52 4.48
CA ASP A 31 12.39 -8.48 4.22
C ASP A 31 11.86 -7.09 4.59
N GLY A 32 12.79 -6.17 4.91
CA GLY A 32 12.47 -4.78 5.16
C GLY A 32 12.16 -4.04 3.87
N PHE A 33 11.09 -3.24 3.87
CA PHE A 33 10.76 -2.36 2.75
C PHE A 33 10.75 -0.89 3.18
N ILE A 34 10.86 0.01 2.22
CA ILE A 34 10.72 1.45 2.42
C ILE A 34 9.94 2.07 1.27
N LYS A 35 9.05 3.00 1.60
CA LYS A 35 8.25 3.73 0.61
C LYS A 35 9.05 4.93 0.13
N PHE A 36 9.27 5.02 -1.17
CA PHE A 36 9.69 6.24 -1.85
C PHE A 36 8.50 6.82 -2.63
N ALA A 37 8.59 8.09 -3.00
CA ALA A 37 7.63 8.71 -3.90
C ALA A 37 8.27 9.67 -4.89
N LEU A 38 7.61 9.78 -6.04
CA LEU A 38 7.85 10.72 -7.13
C LEU A 38 6.54 11.45 -7.45
N GLY A 39 6.55 12.40 -8.37
CA GLY A 39 5.32 12.97 -8.92
C GLY A 39 4.88 14.28 -8.31
N GLU A 40 3.66 14.67 -8.68
CA GLU A 40 3.01 15.91 -8.29
C GLU A 40 2.84 16.06 -6.78
N ASN A 41 2.62 14.94 -6.08
CA ASN A 41 2.42 14.92 -4.62
C ASN A 41 3.68 15.34 -3.87
N VAL A 42 4.84 14.85 -4.31
CA VAL A 42 6.11 15.07 -3.61
C VAL A 42 6.60 16.49 -3.79
N LYS A 43 6.39 17.09 -4.98
CA LYS A 43 6.66 18.52 -5.22
C LYS A 43 5.58 19.45 -4.68
N GLN A 44 4.67 18.90 -3.87
CA GLN A 44 3.61 19.61 -3.19
C GLN A 44 2.61 20.38 -4.08
N SER A 45 2.29 19.87 -5.27
CA SER A 45 1.46 20.60 -6.26
C SER A 45 0.05 20.95 -5.77
N ASN A 46 -0.46 20.20 -4.78
CA ASN A 46 -1.80 20.37 -4.22
C ASN A 46 -1.78 20.93 -2.78
N PHE A 47 -0.62 21.33 -2.26
CA PHE A 47 -0.48 21.81 -0.88
C PHE A 47 -0.17 23.31 -0.87
N GLY A 48 -0.73 24.04 0.11
CA GLY A 48 -0.73 25.50 0.17
C GLY A 48 0.65 26.18 0.34
N THR A 49 0.65 27.44 0.76
CA THR A 49 1.80 28.37 0.70
C THR A 49 2.98 28.10 1.64
N GLY A 50 3.03 26.95 2.31
CA GLY A 50 4.09 26.54 3.26
C GLY A 50 5.17 25.64 2.65
N ALA A 51 5.74 26.05 1.51
CA ALA A 51 6.66 25.25 0.70
C ALA A 51 7.85 24.68 1.51
N ARG A 52 7.82 23.37 1.77
CA ARG A 52 9.00 22.60 2.20
C ARG A 52 9.73 22.09 0.97
N PHE A 53 11.06 22.07 1.00
CA PHE A 53 11.82 21.38 -0.06
C PHE A 53 11.47 19.87 -0.07
N PRO A 54 11.24 19.24 -1.24
CA PRO A 54 11.30 19.82 -2.59
C PRO A 54 9.96 20.38 -3.10
N VAL A 55 10.02 21.44 -3.93
CA VAL A 55 8.86 22.02 -4.66
C VAL A 55 8.97 21.89 -6.18
N THR A 56 9.99 21.17 -6.67
CA THR A 56 10.20 20.89 -8.09
C THR A 56 10.65 19.44 -8.28
N ARG A 57 10.46 18.88 -9.48
CA ARG A 57 10.98 17.54 -9.82
C ARG A 57 12.50 17.45 -9.72
N MET A 58 13.22 18.54 -10.05
CA MET A 58 14.67 18.63 -9.85
C MET A 58 15.04 18.58 -8.36
N GLY A 59 14.24 19.21 -7.49
CA GLY A 59 14.42 19.10 -6.04
C GLY A 59 14.18 17.68 -5.53
N VAL A 60 13.23 16.94 -6.12
CA VAL A 60 12.99 15.52 -5.79
C VAL A 60 14.23 14.68 -6.15
N GLU A 61 14.79 14.85 -7.34
CA GLU A 61 16.05 14.21 -7.74
C GLU A 61 17.18 14.54 -6.75
N GLN A 62 17.37 15.83 -6.45
CA GLN A 62 18.41 16.28 -5.53
C GLN A 62 18.22 15.73 -4.12
N SER A 63 16.98 15.49 -3.66
CA SER A 63 16.70 14.87 -2.37
C SER A 63 17.26 13.44 -2.30
N PHE A 64 17.10 12.66 -3.37
CA PHE A 64 17.69 11.32 -3.42
C PHE A 64 19.22 11.38 -3.50
N VAL A 65 19.76 12.30 -4.31
CA VAL A 65 21.22 12.46 -4.46
C VAL A 65 21.87 12.83 -3.12
N ASP A 66 21.31 13.79 -2.39
CA ASP A 66 21.82 14.21 -1.09
C ASP A 66 21.77 13.07 -0.07
N GLU A 67 20.61 12.44 0.09
CA GLU A 67 20.39 11.42 1.12
C GLU A 67 21.30 10.19 0.92
N PHE A 68 21.42 9.70 -0.31
CA PHE A 68 22.30 8.56 -0.61
C PHE A 68 23.79 8.93 -0.58
N THR A 69 24.16 10.18 -0.88
CA THR A 69 25.54 10.66 -0.72
C THR A 69 25.91 10.70 0.76
N ARG A 70 25.07 11.31 1.60
CA ARG A 70 25.22 11.33 3.06
C ARG A 70 25.30 9.93 3.65
N ALA A 71 24.45 9.00 3.19
CA ALA A 71 24.48 7.62 3.67
C ALA A 71 25.79 6.90 3.30
N LYS A 72 26.36 7.14 2.11
CA LYS A 72 27.68 6.59 1.74
C LYS A 72 28.80 7.13 2.60
N GLU A 73 28.79 8.44 2.88
CA GLU A 73 29.79 9.09 3.74
C GLU A 73 29.68 8.60 5.18
N TYR A 74 28.46 8.51 5.71
CA TYR A 74 28.17 7.95 7.03
C TYR A 74 28.65 6.51 7.15
N LYS A 75 28.30 5.65 6.19
CA LYS A 75 28.76 4.26 6.12
C LYS A 75 30.28 4.17 6.11
N LYS A 76 30.97 5.01 5.32
CA LYS A 76 32.43 5.06 5.28
C LYS A 76 33.01 5.49 6.63
N ALA A 77 32.45 6.52 7.26
CA ALA A 77 32.92 7.03 8.54
C ALA A 77 32.81 5.98 9.67
N LEU A 78 31.76 5.16 9.66
CA LEU A 78 31.58 4.04 10.61
C LEU A 78 32.69 2.98 10.52
N THR A 79 33.35 2.82 9.37
CA THR A 79 34.43 1.81 9.19
C THR A 79 35.78 2.26 9.76
N VAL A 80 35.94 3.54 10.11
CA VAL A 80 37.20 4.08 10.62
C VAL A 80 37.42 3.59 12.06
N LYS A 81 38.60 3.03 12.34
CA LYS A 81 38.96 2.56 13.68
C LYS A 81 38.98 3.73 14.66
N GLY A 82 38.25 3.61 15.77
CA GLY A 82 38.14 4.67 16.78
C GLY A 82 37.24 5.84 16.36
N ASN A 83 36.36 5.65 15.38
CA ASN A 83 35.40 6.68 15.01
C ASN A 83 34.46 7.04 16.18
N THR A 84 34.00 8.28 16.19
CA THR A 84 33.04 8.84 17.15
C THR A 84 31.73 9.22 16.46
N VAL A 85 31.42 8.57 15.34
CA VAL A 85 30.24 8.86 14.54
C VAL A 85 28.99 8.57 15.36
N ARG A 86 28.12 9.56 15.51
CA ARG A 86 26.83 9.39 16.18
C ARG A 86 25.92 8.53 15.32
N LYS A 87 25.23 7.58 15.94
CA LYS A 87 24.20 6.78 15.27
C LYS A 87 23.09 7.67 14.70
N ASP A 88 22.76 7.46 13.43
CA ASP A 88 21.70 8.14 12.71
C ASP A 88 20.75 7.09 12.12
N LEU A 89 19.51 7.05 12.63
CA LEU A 89 18.53 6.02 12.24
C LEU A 89 18.00 6.20 10.83
N GLU A 90 17.99 7.44 10.30
CA GLU A 90 17.58 7.71 8.94
C GLU A 90 18.65 7.20 7.98
N LEU A 91 19.91 7.56 8.23
CA LEU A 91 21.03 7.08 7.41
C LEU A 91 21.26 5.58 7.55
N ASP A 92 21.04 4.97 8.73
CA ASP A 92 21.07 3.51 8.91
C ASP A 92 20.09 2.82 7.94
N ALA A 93 18.87 3.34 7.78
CA ALA A 93 17.88 2.78 6.87
C ALA A 93 18.30 2.89 5.39
N ILE A 94 18.97 3.98 5.00
CA ILE A 94 19.48 4.16 3.63
C ILE A 94 20.72 3.28 3.40
N VAL A 95 21.57 3.10 4.41
CA VAL A 95 22.68 2.15 4.37
C VAL A 95 22.19 0.72 4.18
N GLU A 96 21.08 0.33 4.81
CA GLU A 96 20.43 -0.97 4.56
C GLU A 96 20.02 -1.14 3.08
N ILE A 97 19.58 -0.07 2.41
CA ILE A 97 19.26 -0.11 0.97
C ILE A 97 20.55 -0.31 0.15
N LEU A 98 21.60 0.46 0.45
CA LEU A 98 22.92 0.32 -0.20
C LEU A 98 23.51 -1.09 -0.02
N ASP A 99 23.18 -1.75 1.09
CA ASP A 99 23.58 -3.13 1.41
C ASP A 99 22.66 -4.21 0.84
N ASN A 100 21.58 -3.84 0.13
CA ASN A 100 20.53 -4.76 -0.34
C ASN A 100 19.84 -5.54 0.79
N LYS A 101 19.68 -4.92 1.97
CA LYS A 101 18.92 -5.46 3.12
C LYS A 101 17.52 -4.84 3.25
N ARG A 102 17.29 -3.70 2.62
CA ARG A 102 16.00 -3.00 2.56
C ARG A 102 15.64 -2.65 1.13
N PHE A 103 14.39 -2.88 0.75
CA PHE A 103 13.94 -2.81 -0.64
C PHE A 103 12.97 -1.64 -0.87
N ILE A 104 13.22 -0.89 -1.94
CA ILE A 104 12.44 0.30 -2.29
C ILE A 104 11.13 -0.11 -3.00
N THR A 105 10.00 0.36 -2.48
CA THR A 105 8.76 0.49 -3.25
C THR A 105 8.50 1.96 -3.54
N CYS A 106 8.46 2.36 -4.81
CA CYS A 106 8.45 3.75 -5.20
C CYS A 106 7.14 4.14 -5.89
N HIS A 107 6.37 5.04 -5.28
CA HIS A 107 5.23 5.69 -5.94
C HIS A 107 5.72 6.46 -7.16
N SER A 108 5.12 6.21 -8.32
CA SER A 108 5.51 6.83 -9.59
C SER A 108 4.34 6.85 -10.57
N TYR A 109 4.33 7.80 -11.49
CA TYR A 109 3.35 7.83 -12.58
C TYR A 109 4.01 8.01 -13.94
N VAL A 110 4.72 9.13 -14.14
CA VAL A 110 5.26 9.52 -15.44
C VAL A 110 6.64 8.95 -15.76
N GLN A 111 6.88 8.67 -17.03
CA GLN A 111 8.10 8.07 -17.55
C GLN A 111 9.36 8.89 -17.23
N SER A 112 9.25 10.22 -17.17
CA SER A 112 10.41 11.11 -16.97
C SER A 112 10.99 10.92 -15.57
N GLU A 113 10.15 10.82 -14.55
CA GLU A 113 10.56 10.60 -13.17
C GLU A 113 11.01 9.17 -12.92
N ILE A 114 10.36 8.19 -13.57
CA ILE A 114 10.80 6.79 -13.53
C ILE A 114 12.21 6.66 -14.12
N ASN A 115 12.48 7.27 -15.28
CA ASN A 115 13.82 7.32 -15.88
C ASN A 115 14.83 8.04 -14.98
N MET A 116 14.44 9.17 -14.38
CA MET A 116 15.30 9.91 -13.45
C MET A 116 15.73 9.02 -12.28
N LEU A 117 14.79 8.39 -11.57
CA LEU A 117 15.14 7.59 -10.40
C LEU A 117 15.98 6.37 -10.77
N MET A 118 15.73 5.73 -11.92
CA MET A 118 16.59 4.66 -12.42
C MET A 118 18.03 5.13 -12.65
N ASN A 119 18.23 6.31 -13.24
CA ASN A 119 19.57 6.86 -13.46
C ASN A 119 20.27 7.26 -12.14
N VAL A 120 19.53 7.84 -11.20
CA VAL A 120 20.03 8.12 -9.84
C VAL A 120 20.44 6.83 -9.15
N ALA A 121 19.62 5.78 -9.22
CA ALA A 121 19.92 4.46 -8.68
C ALA A 121 21.20 3.86 -9.27
N ASP A 122 21.35 3.92 -10.60
CA ASP A 122 22.55 3.43 -11.29
C ASP A 122 23.80 4.21 -10.86
N SER A 123 23.73 5.55 -10.80
CA SER A 123 24.86 6.40 -10.43
C SER A 123 25.29 6.26 -8.96
N LEU A 124 24.33 6.05 -8.06
CA LEU A 124 24.58 5.93 -6.63
C LEU A 124 24.68 4.48 -6.17
N GLY A 125 24.47 3.50 -7.04
CA GLY A 125 24.69 2.09 -6.76
C GLY A 125 23.66 1.49 -5.80
N PHE A 126 22.39 1.89 -5.89
CA PHE A 126 21.29 1.24 -5.17
C PHE A 126 20.29 0.61 -6.15
N LYS A 127 19.42 -0.27 -5.65
CA LYS A 127 18.43 -0.98 -6.47
C LYS A 127 17.01 -0.56 -6.11
N ILE A 128 16.19 -0.40 -7.13
CA ILE A 128 14.74 -0.18 -6.99
C ILE A 128 14.07 -1.55 -7.12
N ASN A 129 13.27 -1.95 -6.12
CA ASN A 129 12.60 -3.25 -6.19
C ASN A 129 11.31 -3.17 -7.02
N THR A 130 10.45 -2.20 -6.71
CA THR A 130 9.14 -2.07 -7.37
C THR A 130 8.77 -0.61 -7.54
N PHE A 131 8.30 -0.25 -8.73
CA PHE A 131 7.54 0.98 -8.94
C PHE A 131 6.04 0.70 -8.75
N THR A 132 5.38 1.53 -7.93
CA THR A 132 3.94 1.45 -7.63
C THR A 132 3.17 2.54 -8.38
N HIS A 133 1.90 2.25 -8.69
CA HIS A 133 0.99 2.98 -9.58
C HIS A 133 1.47 2.96 -11.05
N ILE A 134 2.66 3.47 -11.33
CA ILE A 134 3.43 3.38 -12.58
C ILE A 134 2.59 3.41 -13.87
N LEU A 135 1.70 4.39 -13.98
CA LEU A 135 0.70 4.44 -15.07
C LEU A 135 1.31 4.67 -16.46
N GLU A 136 2.53 5.20 -16.55
CA GLU A 136 3.32 5.24 -17.79
C GLU A 136 4.42 4.16 -17.86
N GLY A 137 4.33 3.10 -17.03
CA GLY A 137 5.31 2.02 -16.99
C GLY A 137 5.49 1.32 -18.34
N TYR A 138 4.42 1.21 -19.13
CA TYR A 138 4.45 0.69 -20.50
C TYR A 138 5.46 1.39 -21.42
N LYS A 139 5.80 2.66 -21.15
CA LYS A 139 6.76 3.44 -21.96
C LYS A 139 8.22 3.16 -21.59
N VAL A 140 8.47 2.52 -20.45
CA VAL A 140 9.81 2.30 -19.88
C VAL A 140 10.03 0.85 -19.43
N ALA A 141 9.14 -0.05 -19.86
CA ALA A 141 9.13 -1.45 -19.43
C ALA A 141 10.43 -2.18 -19.78
N ASP A 142 10.98 -1.94 -20.97
CA ASP A 142 12.26 -2.49 -21.42
C ASP A 142 13.42 -2.10 -20.48
N LYS A 143 13.48 -0.83 -20.09
CA LYS A 143 14.50 -0.28 -19.19
C LYS A 143 14.37 -0.84 -17.77
N MET A 144 13.14 -1.05 -17.30
CA MET A 144 12.86 -1.69 -16.02
C MET A 144 13.27 -3.15 -16.03
N LYS A 145 12.94 -3.88 -17.11
CA LYS A 145 13.29 -5.28 -17.28
C LYS A 145 14.81 -5.49 -17.26
N ALA A 146 15.56 -4.62 -17.92
CA ALA A 146 17.03 -4.64 -17.91
C ALA A 146 17.64 -4.49 -16.49
N ARG A 147 16.92 -3.86 -15.57
CA ARG A 147 17.34 -3.64 -14.17
C ARG A 147 16.71 -4.61 -13.18
N GLY A 148 15.83 -5.51 -13.64
CA GLY A 148 15.08 -6.43 -12.78
C GLY A 148 14.05 -5.74 -11.87
N ILE A 149 13.52 -4.58 -12.28
CA ILE A 149 12.56 -3.81 -11.50
C ILE A 149 11.14 -4.31 -11.77
N ASN A 150 10.34 -4.51 -10.71
CA ASN A 150 8.96 -4.95 -10.81
C ASN A 150 7.97 -3.77 -10.96
N ALA A 151 6.74 -4.06 -11.39
CA ALA A 151 5.71 -3.04 -11.62
C ALA A 151 4.38 -3.39 -10.92
N SER A 152 3.94 -2.58 -9.96
CA SER A 152 2.59 -2.65 -9.38
C SER A 152 1.77 -1.47 -9.90
N THR A 153 0.73 -1.71 -10.69
CA THR A 153 -0.04 -0.64 -11.35
C THR A 153 -1.52 -0.69 -11.01
N PHE A 154 -2.29 0.27 -11.52
CA PHE A 154 -3.75 0.21 -11.52
C PHE A 154 -4.26 -0.41 -12.82
N SER A 155 -5.38 -1.11 -12.75
CA SER A 155 -5.98 -1.70 -13.95
C SER A 155 -6.73 -0.64 -14.78
N ASP A 156 -7.48 0.26 -14.12
CA ASP A 156 -8.25 1.32 -14.78
C ASP A 156 -8.41 2.65 -13.99
N TRP A 157 -7.67 2.86 -12.91
CA TRP A 157 -7.80 4.06 -12.08
C TRP A 157 -6.82 5.18 -12.51
N TRP A 158 -7.33 6.20 -13.21
CA TRP A 158 -6.56 7.38 -13.66
C TRP A 158 -7.46 8.60 -13.96
N ALA A 159 -6.92 9.62 -14.65
CA ALA A 159 -7.57 10.89 -15.05
C ALA A 159 -7.99 11.84 -13.91
N TYR A 160 -7.42 11.69 -12.71
CA TYR A 160 -7.63 12.59 -11.57
C TYR A 160 -6.50 13.61 -11.36
N LYS A 161 -5.37 13.49 -12.09
CA LYS A 161 -4.21 14.39 -12.08
C LYS A 161 -3.62 14.52 -13.49
N TYR A 162 -2.75 15.49 -13.71
CA TYR A 162 -2.09 15.66 -15.00
C TYR A 162 -1.07 14.54 -15.28
N GLU A 163 -0.31 14.11 -14.27
CA GLU A 163 0.66 13.00 -14.36
C GLU A 163 0.05 11.63 -14.70
N VAL A 164 -1.29 11.52 -14.71
CA VAL A 164 -2.01 10.28 -15.06
C VAL A 164 -2.84 10.42 -16.33
N ALA A 165 -2.63 11.48 -17.12
CA ALA A 165 -3.41 11.77 -18.31
C ALA A 165 -3.20 10.77 -19.47
N GLU A 166 -2.01 10.18 -19.57
CA GLU A 166 -1.66 9.21 -20.62
C GLU A 166 -1.72 7.75 -20.15
N ALA A 167 -2.43 7.51 -19.03
CA ALA A 167 -2.70 6.17 -18.54
C ALA A 167 -3.64 5.42 -19.49
N ILE A 168 -3.38 4.12 -19.66
CA ILE A 168 -4.17 3.24 -20.53
C ILE A 168 -4.43 1.91 -19.81
N PRO A 169 -5.57 1.23 -20.07
CA PRO A 169 -5.87 -0.05 -19.43
C PRO A 169 -4.91 -1.17 -19.83
N TYR A 170 -4.21 -0.99 -20.96
CA TYR A 170 -3.23 -1.94 -21.49
C TYR A 170 -1.88 -1.89 -20.75
N ASN A 171 -1.65 -0.94 -19.83
CA ASN A 171 -0.36 -0.76 -19.17
C ASN A 171 0.15 -2.06 -18.53
N GLY A 172 -0.69 -2.72 -17.73
CA GLY A 172 -0.36 -4.00 -17.09
C GLY A 172 -0.01 -5.10 -18.10
N LYS A 173 -0.80 -5.22 -19.19
CA LYS A 173 -0.57 -6.19 -20.27
C LYS A 173 0.77 -5.96 -20.96
N ILE A 174 1.08 -4.72 -21.31
CA ILE A 174 2.32 -4.36 -22.02
C ILE A 174 3.53 -4.68 -21.15
N MET A 175 3.54 -4.25 -19.89
CA MET A 175 4.64 -4.55 -18.96
C MET A 175 4.81 -6.06 -18.73
N HIS A 176 3.70 -6.80 -18.61
CA HIS A 176 3.71 -8.25 -18.49
C HIS A 176 4.30 -8.92 -19.75
N ASN A 177 3.92 -8.48 -20.95
CA ASN A 177 4.45 -9.02 -22.22
C ASN A 177 5.96 -8.78 -22.39
N VAL A 178 6.49 -7.67 -21.85
CA VAL A 178 7.94 -7.39 -21.80
C VAL A 178 8.66 -8.32 -20.80
N GLY A 179 7.91 -9.06 -19.98
CA GLY A 179 8.43 -10.04 -19.03
C GLY A 179 8.79 -9.45 -17.67
N ILE A 180 8.24 -8.28 -17.32
CA ILE A 180 8.33 -7.74 -15.96
C ILE A 180 7.34 -8.49 -15.06
N THR A 181 7.70 -8.71 -13.79
CA THR A 181 6.72 -9.15 -12.79
C THR A 181 5.75 -7.99 -12.57
N THR A 182 4.53 -8.13 -13.08
CA THR A 182 3.49 -7.09 -13.04
C THR A 182 2.38 -7.48 -12.08
N ALA A 183 1.92 -6.54 -11.25
CA ALA A 183 0.83 -6.73 -10.29
C ALA A 183 -0.16 -5.57 -10.35
N PHE A 184 -1.35 -5.78 -9.77
CA PHE A 184 -2.32 -4.72 -9.54
C PHE A 184 -2.51 -4.46 -8.05
N ASN A 185 -2.53 -3.18 -7.68
CA ASN A 185 -2.86 -2.71 -6.34
C ASN A 185 -4.10 -1.81 -6.38
N SER A 186 -4.81 -1.66 -5.26
CA SER A 186 -6.02 -0.83 -5.22
C SER A 186 -5.75 0.60 -4.78
N ASP A 187 -4.81 0.82 -3.85
CA ASP A 187 -4.65 2.10 -3.11
C ASP A 187 -5.95 2.64 -2.48
N ASP A 188 -6.92 1.75 -2.27
CA ASP A 188 -8.23 2.01 -1.69
C ASP A 188 -8.68 0.81 -0.87
N ALA A 189 -9.27 1.07 0.30
CA ALA A 189 -9.62 0.06 1.28
C ALA A 189 -10.79 -0.84 0.85
N GLU A 190 -11.74 -0.31 0.08
CA GLU A 190 -12.88 -1.10 -0.40
C GLU A 190 -12.49 -1.92 -1.63
N MET A 191 -11.81 -1.29 -2.59
CA MET A 191 -11.27 -1.95 -3.79
C MET A 191 -10.22 -3.01 -3.44
N ALA A 192 -9.50 -2.89 -2.33
CA ALA A 192 -8.57 -3.92 -1.85
C ALA A 192 -9.25 -5.29 -1.69
N ARG A 193 -10.56 -5.31 -1.41
CA ARG A 193 -11.38 -6.53 -1.26
C ARG A 193 -11.90 -7.07 -2.59
N ARG A 194 -11.64 -6.37 -3.70
CA ARG A 194 -12.15 -6.61 -5.05
C ARG A 194 -11.03 -6.72 -6.09
N LEU A 195 -9.78 -6.94 -5.66
CA LEU A 195 -8.62 -7.06 -6.58
C LEU A 195 -8.80 -8.17 -7.64
N ASN A 196 -9.61 -9.19 -7.37
CA ASN A 196 -9.99 -10.18 -8.38
C ASN A 196 -10.70 -9.56 -9.61
N GLN A 197 -11.49 -8.50 -9.40
CA GLN A 197 -12.13 -7.74 -10.48
C GLN A 197 -11.10 -6.89 -11.23
N GLU A 198 -10.12 -6.31 -10.52
CA GLU A 198 -8.99 -5.61 -11.13
C GLU A 198 -8.19 -6.54 -12.06
N ALA A 199 -7.93 -7.79 -11.62
CA ALA A 199 -7.33 -8.81 -12.47
C ALA A 199 -8.20 -9.10 -13.70
N GLY A 200 -9.52 -9.25 -13.54
CA GLY A 200 -10.46 -9.50 -14.64
C GLY A 200 -10.45 -8.42 -15.72
N LYS A 201 -10.22 -7.15 -15.36
CA LYS A 201 -10.07 -6.05 -16.33
C LYS A 201 -8.89 -6.27 -17.29
N SER A 202 -7.81 -6.92 -16.85
CA SER A 202 -6.69 -7.23 -17.77
C SER A 202 -7.04 -8.28 -18.82
N VAL A 203 -7.99 -9.17 -18.52
CA VAL A 203 -8.56 -10.11 -19.51
C VAL A 203 -9.41 -9.32 -20.51
N LEU A 204 -10.30 -8.46 -20.01
CA LEU A 204 -11.21 -7.65 -20.84
C LEU A 204 -10.45 -6.75 -21.82
N TYR A 205 -9.52 -5.94 -21.32
CA TYR A 205 -8.82 -4.97 -22.15
C TYR A 205 -7.68 -5.60 -22.94
N GLY A 206 -6.82 -6.37 -22.26
CA GLY A 206 -5.54 -6.82 -22.82
C GLY A 206 -5.52 -8.26 -23.34
N GLY A 207 -6.62 -9.01 -23.22
CA GLY A 207 -6.65 -10.44 -23.56
C GLY A 207 -5.60 -11.25 -22.78
N VAL A 208 -5.27 -10.85 -21.55
CA VAL A 208 -4.37 -11.63 -20.68
C VAL A 208 -5.04 -12.99 -20.41
N PRO A 209 -4.34 -14.12 -20.54
CA PRO A 209 -4.88 -15.41 -20.11
C PRO A 209 -5.32 -15.38 -18.65
N GLU A 210 -6.46 -15.98 -18.32
CA GLU A 210 -7.06 -15.89 -16.97
C GLU A 210 -6.10 -16.27 -15.84
N GLU A 211 -5.28 -17.31 -16.05
CA GLU A 211 -4.27 -17.72 -15.06
C GLU A 211 -3.23 -16.63 -14.79
N ASP A 212 -2.79 -15.93 -15.83
CA ASP A 212 -1.82 -14.83 -15.71
C ASP A 212 -2.47 -13.58 -15.12
N ALA A 213 -3.73 -13.31 -15.44
CA ALA A 213 -4.51 -12.24 -14.83
C ALA A 213 -4.62 -12.47 -13.31
N LEU A 214 -4.93 -13.69 -12.87
CA LEU A 214 -5.01 -14.02 -11.44
C LEU A 214 -3.66 -13.85 -10.73
N LYS A 215 -2.54 -14.12 -11.41
CA LYS A 215 -1.18 -13.89 -10.87
C LYS A 215 -0.93 -12.41 -10.56
N PHE A 216 -1.55 -11.46 -11.26
CA PHE A 216 -1.39 -10.02 -11.00
C PHE A 216 -1.83 -9.62 -9.59
N VAL A 217 -2.70 -10.40 -8.94
CA VAL A 217 -3.21 -10.11 -7.60
C VAL A 217 -2.92 -11.21 -6.59
N THR A 218 -2.09 -12.19 -6.95
CA THR A 218 -1.70 -13.31 -6.09
C THR A 218 -0.18 -13.53 -6.10
N LEU A 219 0.34 -14.26 -7.09
CA LEU A 219 1.75 -14.68 -7.11
C LEU A 219 2.71 -13.52 -7.36
N ASN A 220 2.37 -12.59 -8.25
CA ASN A 220 3.26 -11.49 -8.61
C ASN A 220 3.49 -10.51 -7.45
N PRO A 221 2.47 -10.03 -6.71
CA PRO A 221 2.73 -9.24 -5.52
C PRO A 221 3.50 -10.03 -4.45
N ALA A 222 3.25 -11.34 -4.28
CA ALA A 222 4.04 -12.17 -3.36
C ALA A 222 5.54 -12.20 -3.73
N LYS A 223 5.87 -12.27 -5.03
CA LYS A 223 7.24 -12.20 -5.54
C LYS A 223 7.87 -10.83 -5.29
N MET A 224 7.13 -9.75 -5.56
CA MET A 224 7.61 -8.37 -5.30
C MET A 224 7.91 -8.11 -3.83
N LEU A 225 7.21 -8.81 -2.94
CA LEU A 225 7.33 -8.71 -1.49
C LEU A 225 8.26 -9.77 -0.89
N HIS A 226 8.91 -10.60 -1.72
CA HIS A 226 9.83 -11.66 -1.32
C HIS A 226 9.23 -12.72 -0.38
N ILE A 227 7.93 -12.97 -0.50
CA ILE A 227 7.17 -13.94 0.32
C ILE A 227 6.49 -15.01 -0.53
N ASP A 228 6.86 -15.13 -1.80
CA ASP A 228 6.28 -16.12 -2.72
C ASP A 228 6.68 -17.56 -2.39
N SER A 229 7.64 -17.79 -1.49
CA SER A 229 7.87 -19.13 -0.92
C SER A 229 6.76 -19.57 0.03
N LYS A 230 5.96 -18.61 0.54
CA LYS A 230 4.89 -18.83 1.54
C LYS A 230 3.49 -18.61 1.00
N VAL A 231 3.28 -17.63 0.13
CA VAL A 231 1.92 -17.25 -0.33
C VAL A 231 1.83 -17.10 -1.85
N GLY A 232 0.66 -16.70 -2.34
CA GLY A 232 0.43 -16.32 -3.74
C GLY A 232 0.19 -17.48 -4.72
N SER A 233 0.24 -18.74 -4.29
CA SER A 233 -0.19 -19.88 -5.11
C SER A 233 -0.58 -21.08 -4.26
N LEU A 234 -1.45 -21.95 -4.78
CA LEU A 234 -1.80 -23.22 -4.14
C LEU A 234 -0.75 -24.29 -4.46
N LYS A 235 0.24 -24.45 -3.57
CA LYS A 235 1.28 -25.49 -3.66
C LYS A 235 1.58 -26.05 -2.26
N ALA A 236 1.98 -27.32 -2.18
CA ALA A 236 2.40 -27.92 -0.91
C ALA A 236 3.57 -27.13 -0.29
N GLY A 237 3.53 -26.95 1.04
CA GLY A 237 4.54 -26.21 1.80
C GLY A 237 4.28 -24.70 1.94
N LYS A 238 3.28 -24.16 1.24
CA LYS A 238 2.80 -22.78 1.38
C LYS A 238 1.74 -22.64 2.47
N ASP A 239 1.55 -21.42 2.94
CA ASP A 239 0.51 -21.08 3.90
C ASP A 239 -0.87 -21.35 3.27
N ALA A 240 -1.80 -21.87 4.08
CA ALA A 240 -3.15 -22.19 3.65
C ALA A 240 -4.05 -20.94 3.60
N ASP A 241 -3.65 -19.98 2.74
CA ASP A 241 -4.40 -18.77 2.44
C ASP A 241 -5.28 -19.01 1.21
N VAL A 242 -6.56 -19.27 1.44
CA VAL A 242 -7.46 -19.80 0.42
C VAL A 242 -8.76 -19.02 0.44
N VAL A 243 -9.31 -18.77 -0.74
CA VAL A 243 -10.66 -18.25 -0.90
C VAL A 243 -11.49 -19.27 -1.66
N ILE A 244 -12.65 -19.61 -1.12
CA ILE A 244 -13.67 -20.40 -1.81
C ILE A 244 -14.60 -19.41 -2.49
N TRP A 245 -14.70 -19.50 -3.81
CA TRP A 245 -15.52 -18.63 -4.64
C TRP A 245 -16.75 -19.38 -5.13
N SER A 246 -17.86 -18.65 -5.25
CA SER A 246 -19.11 -19.18 -5.80
C SER A 246 -19.04 -19.48 -7.31
N ASP A 247 -18.06 -18.91 -8.01
CA ASP A 247 -17.85 -19.03 -9.46
C ASP A 247 -16.40 -18.63 -9.80
N ASN A 248 -16.04 -18.53 -11.09
CA ASN A 248 -14.74 -18.03 -11.54
C ASN A 248 -14.40 -16.69 -10.85
N PRO A 249 -13.28 -16.58 -10.11
CA PRO A 249 -12.94 -15.38 -9.35
C PRO A 249 -12.77 -14.12 -10.20
N LEU A 250 -12.52 -14.22 -11.51
CA LEU A 250 -12.41 -13.06 -12.40
C LEU A 250 -13.78 -12.51 -12.83
N SER A 251 -14.87 -13.21 -12.55
CA SER A 251 -16.24 -12.76 -12.80
C SER A 251 -16.68 -11.70 -11.79
N ILE A 252 -17.37 -10.66 -12.27
CA ILE A 252 -18.00 -9.65 -11.39
C ILE A 252 -19.12 -10.23 -10.53
N TYR A 253 -19.68 -11.38 -10.92
CA TYR A 253 -20.74 -12.07 -10.20
C TYR A 253 -20.21 -12.98 -9.09
N ALA A 254 -18.91 -13.31 -9.11
CA ALA A 254 -18.30 -14.19 -8.12
C ALA A 254 -18.30 -13.55 -6.73
N ARG A 255 -18.63 -14.36 -5.73
CA ARG A 255 -18.63 -13.97 -4.31
C ARG A 255 -17.68 -14.87 -3.55
N ALA A 256 -16.91 -14.28 -2.63
CA ALA A 256 -16.11 -15.03 -1.68
C ALA A 256 -17.05 -15.66 -0.64
N GLU A 257 -17.24 -16.97 -0.73
CA GLU A 257 -18.09 -17.73 0.19
C GLU A 257 -17.37 -17.95 1.51
N LYS A 258 -16.08 -18.29 1.45
CA LYS A 258 -15.22 -18.51 2.62
C LYS A 258 -13.82 -17.99 2.37
N THR A 259 -13.18 -17.44 3.39
CA THR A 259 -11.75 -17.09 3.34
C THR A 259 -11.00 -17.72 4.52
N PHE A 260 -9.81 -18.21 4.20
CA PHE A 260 -8.89 -18.84 5.13
C PHE A 260 -7.58 -18.08 5.12
N VAL A 261 -7.00 -17.88 6.30
CA VAL A 261 -5.68 -17.31 6.51
C VAL A 261 -4.95 -18.24 7.46
N ASP A 262 -3.79 -18.75 7.06
CA ASP A 262 -3.08 -19.81 7.81
C ASP A 262 -3.95 -21.06 8.08
N GLY A 263 -4.88 -21.37 7.18
CA GLY A 263 -5.83 -22.49 7.33
C GLY A 263 -6.97 -22.23 8.32
N ILE A 264 -7.02 -21.05 8.94
CA ILE A 264 -8.08 -20.66 9.87
C ILE A 264 -9.19 -19.93 9.10
N PRO A 265 -10.47 -20.34 9.22
CA PRO A 265 -11.57 -19.63 8.58
C PRO A 265 -11.81 -18.27 9.26
N TYR A 266 -11.60 -17.19 8.52
CA TYR A 266 -11.84 -15.81 8.98
C TYR A 266 -13.13 -15.21 8.44
N TRP A 267 -13.58 -15.68 7.27
CA TRP A 267 -14.85 -15.30 6.67
C TRP A 267 -15.64 -16.55 6.29
N ASP A 268 -16.93 -16.53 6.59
CA ASP A 268 -17.89 -17.52 6.12
C ASP A 268 -19.24 -16.82 5.90
N MET A 269 -19.74 -16.85 4.68
CA MET A 269 -20.94 -16.14 4.25
C MET A 269 -22.20 -16.59 5.01
N GLU A 270 -22.34 -17.88 5.33
CA GLU A 270 -23.50 -18.41 6.06
C GLU A 270 -23.43 -17.99 7.54
N LYS A 271 -22.23 -18.07 8.13
CA LYS A 271 -22.00 -17.63 9.51
C LYS A 271 -22.27 -16.14 9.67
N ASP A 272 -21.82 -15.32 8.73
CA ASP A 272 -22.06 -13.87 8.75
C ASP A 272 -23.56 -13.54 8.66
N ALA A 273 -24.31 -14.24 7.79
CA ALA A 273 -25.76 -14.07 7.68
C ALA A 273 -26.47 -14.34 9.01
N GLN A 274 -26.06 -15.40 9.73
CA GLN A 274 -26.59 -15.72 11.05
C GLN A 274 -26.20 -14.65 12.09
N VAL A 275 -24.94 -14.23 12.13
CA VAL A 275 -24.47 -13.16 13.04
C VAL A 275 -25.25 -11.87 12.85
N ARG A 276 -25.50 -11.45 11.59
CA ARG A 276 -26.31 -10.26 11.31
C ARG A 276 -27.74 -10.38 11.82
N LYS A 277 -28.35 -11.56 11.70
CA LYS A 277 -29.70 -11.83 12.23
C LYS A 277 -29.73 -11.72 13.76
N ASP A 278 -28.70 -12.23 14.43
CA ASP A 278 -28.58 -12.19 15.89
C ASP A 278 -28.33 -10.75 16.37
N GLN A 279 -27.43 -10.01 15.70
CA GLN A 279 -27.19 -8.59 15.98
C GLN A 279 -28.44 -7.73 15.78
N LEU A 280 -29.24 -7.96 14.74
CA LEU A 280 -30.50 -7.26 14.52
C LEU A 280 -31.51 -7.55 15.64
N THR A 281 -31.58 -8.80 16.08
CA THR A 281 -32.46 -9.21 17.19
C THR A 281 -32.04 -8.55 18.49
N GLU A 282 -30.73 -8.57 18.79
CA GLU A 282 -30.17 -7.93 19.98
C GLU A 282 -30.33 -6.41 19.96
N ARG A 283 -30.09 -5.77 18.81
CA ARG A 283 -30.32 -4.33 18.62
C ARG A 283 -31.77 -3.96 18.91
N LYS A 284 -32.75 -4.73 18.41
CA LYS A 284 -34.17 -4.51 18.72
C LYS A 284 -34.45 -4.64 20.22
N ARG A 285 -33.86 -5.66 20.87
CA ARG A 285 -33.99 -5.88 22.33
C ARG A 285 -33.44 -4.69 23.14
N LEU A 286 -32.28 -4.16 22.76
CA LEU A 286 -31.65 -3.01 23.41
C LEU A 286 -32.45 -1.72 23.21
N ILE A 287 -32.95 -1.47 21.99
CA ILE A 287 -33.82 -0.33 21.70
C ILE A 287 -35.09 -0.38 22.55
N GLN A 288 -35.71 -1.57 22.69
CA GLN A 288 -36.88 -1.74 23.54
C GLN A 288 -36.57 -1.45 25.01
N LYS A 289 -35.47 -1.98 25.54
CA LYS A 289 -35.03 -1.68 26.92
C LYS A 289 -34.79 -0.19 27.14
N LEU A 290 -34.15 0.51 26.20
CA LEU A 290 -33.94 1.95 26.27
C LEU A 290 -35.27 2.72 26.27
N ALA A 291 -36.23 2.30 25.44
CA ALA A 291 -37.56 2.91 25.41
C ALA A 291 -38.31 2.72 26.73
N ASP A 292 -38.21 1.55 27.36
CA ASP A 292 -38.85 1.27 28.65
C ASP A 292 -38.16 2.01 29.80
N SER A 293 -36.83 2.11 29.82
CA SER A 293 -36.08 2.93 30.77
C SER A 293 -36.41 4.43 30.67
N LYS A 294 -36.67 4.94 29.46
CA LYS A 294 -37.14 6.32 29.26
C LYS A 294 -38.52 6.53 29.91
N LYS A 295 -39.42 5.55 29.83
CA LYS A 295 -40.75 5.63 30.47
C LYS A 295 -40.66 5.69 32.00
N THR A 296 -39.64 5.06 32.59
CA THR A 296 -39.40 5.11 34.04
C THR A 296 -38.67 6.38 34.51
N GLY A 297 -38.50 7.39 33.65
CA GLY A 297 -37.95 8.70 34.00
C GLY A 297 -36.42 8.78 34.05
N LEU A 298 -35.71 7.77 33.53
CA LEU A 298 -34.24 7.80 33.45
C LEU A 298 -33.77 8.79 32.37
N LYS A 299 -32.63 9.46 32.62
CA LYS A 299 -32.01 10.40 31.68
C LYS A 299 -31.60 9.69 30.39
N THR A 300 -31.86 10.30 29.25
CA THR A 300 -31.50 9.78 27.92
C THR A 300 -30.31 10.54 27.33
N GLN A 301 -29.45 9.87 26.58
CA GLN A 301 -28.37 10.47 25.80
C GLN A 301 -28.71 10.42 24.30
N ARG A 302 -28.33 11.47 23.56
CA ARG A 302 -28.48 11.48 22.10
C ARG A 302 -27.42 10.56 21.47
N PRO A 303 -27.77 9.73 20.48
CA PRO A 303 -26.77 8.93 19.78
C PRO A 303 -25.76 9.84 19.09
N LEU A 304 -24.48 9.62 19.36
CA LEU A 304 -23.36 10.19 18.62
C LEU A 304 -22.97 9.16 17.56
N GLY A 305 -22.93 9.57 16.29
CA GLY A 305 -22.40 8.74 15.22
C GLY A 305 -20.90 8.97 15.13
N ASP A 306 -20.12 7.90 15.21
CA ASP A 306 -18.70 7.96 14.93
C ASP A 306 -18.51 7.41 13.51
N ALA A 307 -18.18 8.29 12.56
CA ALA A 307 -17.87 7.88 11.20
C ALA A 307 -16.37 7.56 11.15
N PRO A 308 -15.95 6.32 10.84
CA PRO A 308 -14.53 6.01 10.77
C PRO A 308 -13.88 6.88 9.69
N ARG A 309 -12.85 7.66 10.09
CA ARG A 309 -12.06 8.49 9.18
C ARG A 309 -11.21 7.56 8.30
N LEU A 310 -11.41 7.62 6.98
CA LEU A 310 -10.61 6.89 6.02
C LEU A 310 -9.38 7.72 5.64
N TYR A 311 -8.19 7.17 5.91
CA TYR A 311 -6.92 7.74 5.47
C TYR A 311 -6.56 7.20 4.09
N ASN A 312 -6.20 8.10 3.18
CA ASN A 312 -5.74 7.79 1.82
C ASN A 312 -4.48 8.62 1.49
N CYS A 313 -3.83 8.33 0.37
CA CYS A 313 -2.58 8.98 -0.08
C CYS A 313 -2.60 10.53 -0.08
N GLU A 314 -3.78 11.15 -0.11
CA GLU A 314 -3.98 12.59 -0.13
C GLU A 314 -4.41 13.18 1.23
N THR A 315 -4.56 12.35 2.27
CA THR A 315 -4.98 12.80 3.61
C THR A 315 -3.88 13.59 4.31
N LEU A 316 -4.21 14.78 4.79
CA LEU A 316 -3.36 15.66 5.59
C LEU A 316 -3.62 15.45 7.08
N GLU A 317 -2.57 15.21 7.85
CA GLU A 317 -2.58 15.37 9.31
C GLU A 317 -1.67 16.53 9.69
N ASP A 318 -2.22 17.48 10.45
CA ASP A 318 -1.43 18.40 11.25
C ASP A 318 -1.47 17.86 12.68
N TYR A 319 -0.41 17.16 13.08
CA TYR A 319 -0.31 16.51 14.40
C TYR A 319 -0.48 17.49 15.58
N SER A 320 -0.36 18.81 15.31
CA SER A 320 -0.45 19.86 16.31
C SER A 320 -1.88 20.37 16.57
N SER A 321 -2.80 20.23 15.61
CA SER A 321 -4.18 20.73 15.74
C SER A 321 -5.08 19.77 16.51
N GLU A 322 -4.81 18.46 16.47
CA GLU A 322 -5.62 17.44 17.15
C GLU A 322 -5.46 17.46 18.69
N LEU A 323 -4.33 17.94 19.22
CA LEU A 323 -4.17 18.18 20.66
C LEU A 323 -5.03 19.37 21.15
N ASN A 324 -5.18 20.41 20.33
CA ASN A 324 -5.96 21.60 20.68
C ASN A 324 -7.48 21.35 20.61
N GLU A 325 -7.95 20.46 19.73
CA GLU A 325 -9.38 20.12 19.65
C GLU A 325 -9.85 19.22 20.81
N LEU A 326 -8.96 18.41 21.40
CA LEU A 326 -9.25 17.63 22.61
C LEU A 326 -9.23 18.49 23.89
N GLU A 327 -8.44 19.56 23.94
CA GLU A 327 -8.40 20.48 25.09
C GLU A 327 -9.49 21.58 25.06
N GLY A 328 -10.12 21.82 23.90
CA GLY A 328 -11.11 22.90 23.73
C GLY A 328 -12.54 22.66 24.24
N ASN A 329 -12.88 21.44 24.69
CA ASN A 329 -14.26 21.11 25.11
C ASN A 329 -14.54 21.28 26.62
N HIS A 330 -13.68 21.97 27.36
CA HIS A 330 -13.93 22.41 28.72
C HIS A 330 -13.88 23.94 28.84
N SER A 331 -14.90 24.63 28.32
CA SER A 331 -15.23 25.98 28.80
C SER A 331 -16.62 25.98 29.41
N HIS A 332 -16.66 26.04 30.74
CA HIS A 332 -17.81 26.49 31.49
C HIS A 332 -18.08 27.96 31.15
N GLU A 333 -19.29 28.24 30.67
CA GLU A 333 -20.14 29.36 31.13
C GLU A 333 -21.58 28.89 31.24
#